data_AF-M0MQ82-F1
#
_entry.id   AF-M0MQ82-F1
#
_cell.length_a   1.000
_cell.length_b   1.000
_cell.length_c   1.000
_cell.angle_alpha   90.00
_cell.angle_beta   90.00
_cell.angle_gamma   90.00
#
_symmetry.space_group_name_H-M   'P 1'
#
loop_
_entity.id
_entity.type
_entity.pdbx_description
1 polymer ?
#
loop_
_entity_poly.entity_id
_entity_poly.type
_entity_poly.pdbx_seq_one_letter_code
_entity_poly.pdbx_strand_id
1 'polypeptide(L)'
;MFGLETDLTGAIRSRERFSMALDELNHEYEFIITDCPPSLGHVTDNALLACPNVLIPALAEGTSIRALEILYDQIDSLENGYETTIRDIGLVANRVEADGEAKEMMGWFEDTFGARIPVWEVRKRVALKRAWSAGVSIFRHEEESDMESVFLEIAKHLEEIKDE
;
A
#
# COMPACT_ATOMS: atom_id res chain seq x y z
N MET A 1 3.70 -18.63 10.12
CA MET A 1 3.27 -17.76 9.01
C MET A 1 2.63 -18.54 7.85
N PHE A 2 3.08 -19.77 7.53
CA PHE A 2 2.58 -20.54 6.37
C PHE A 2 1.18 -21.19 6.49
N GLY A 3 0.42 -20.95 7.56
CA GLY A 3 -0.91 -21.58 7.76
C GLY A 3 -2.10 -20.65 7.54
N LEU A 4 -1.92 -19.34 7.67
CA LEU A 4 -3.03 -18.38 7.76
C LEU A 4 -3.93 -18.41 6.53
N GLU A 5 -3.35 -18.46 5.34
CA GLU A 5 -4.10 -18.53 4.08
C GLU A 5 -4.97 -19.80 4.03
N THR A 6 -4.41 -20.94 4.43
CA THR A 6 -5.13 -22.23 4.47
C THR A 6 -6.25 -22.23 5.52
N ASP A 7 -5.97 -21.66 6.69
CA ASP A 7 -6.93 -21.54 7.78
C ASP A 7 -8.10 -20.64 7.36
N LEU A 8 -7.82 -19.54 6.65
CA LEU A 8 -8.84 -18.63 6.12
C LEU A 8 -9.68 -19.30 5.03
N THR A 9 -9.12 -20.09 4.11
CA THR A 9 -9.89 -20.74 3.05
C THR A 9 -11.04 -21.61 3.59
N GLY A 10 -10.83 -22.30 4.71
CA GLY A 10 -11.84 -23.15 5.35
C GLY A 10 -12.75 -22.42 6.35
N ALA A 11 -12.49 -21.16 6.65
CA ALA A 11 -13.18 -20.45 7.72
C ALA A 11 -14.55 -19.89 7.29
N ILE A 12 -15.54 -20.05 8.17
CA ILE A 12 -16.81 -19.30 8.05
C ILE A 12 -16.51 -17.81 8.12
N ARG A 13 -17.16 -17.00 7.28
CA ARG A 13 -16.89 -15.54 7.17
C ARG A 13 -15.40 -15.23 6.98
N SER A 14 -14.72 -16.07 6.18
CA SER A 14 -13.27 -16.02 5.93
C SER A 14 -12.75 -14.61 5.68
N ARG A 15 -13.46 -13.82 4.86
CA ARG A 15 -13.07 -12.48 4.42
C ARG A 15 -13.36 -11.35 5.40
N GLU A 16 -14.03 -11.65 6.51
CA GLU A 16 -14.38 -10.69 7.56
C GLU A 16 -13.54 -10.91 8.84
N ARG A 17 -12.66 -11.92 8.84
CA ARG A 17 -11.91 -12.32 10.03
C ARG A 17 -11.02 -11.22 10.56
N PHE A 18 -10.41 -10.43 9.68
CA PHE A 18 -9.58 -9.32 10.12
C PHE A 18 -10.41 -8.17 10.69
N SER A 19 -11.53 -7.80 10.06
CA SER A 19 -12.47 -6.81 10.63
C SER A 19 -12.95 -7.23 12.02
N MET A 20 -13.34 -8.49 12.20
CA MET A 20 -13.74 -9.00 13.52
C MET A 20 -12.63 -8.89 14.57
N ALA A 21 -11.37 -9.11 14.17
CA ALA A 21 -10.22 -8.96 15.07
C ALA A 21 -9.93 -7.49 15.39
N LEU A 22 -10.13 -6.58 14.44
CA LEU A 22 -10.01 -5.14 14.67
C LEU A 22 -11.11 -4.62 15.60
N ASP A 23 -12.32 -5.17 15.53
CA ASP A 23 -13.44 -4.82 16.43
C ASP A 23 -13.14 -5.15 17.91
N GLU A 24 -12.21 -6.07 18.16
CA GLU A 24 -11.76 -6.42 19.53
C GLU A 24 -10.68 -5.45 20.06
N LEU A 25 -10.12 -4.58 19.21
CA LEU A 25 -9.14 -3.59 19.65
C LEU A 25 -9.83 -2.48 20.45
N ASN A 26 -9.29 -2.15 21.61
CA ASN A 26 -9.62 -0.90 22.28
C ASN A 26 -9.19 0.23 21.34
N HIS A 27 -10.14 1.05 20.86
CA HIS A 27 -9.98 2.09 19.84
C HIS A 27 -9.07 3.28 20.27
N GLU A 28 -7.91 3.00 20.83
CA GLU A 28 -6.90 3.97 21.29
C GLU A 28 -5.93 4.40 20.17
N TYR A 29 -6.05 3.80 18.98
CA TYR A 29 -5.21 4.08 17.82
C TYR A 29 -5.91 5.02 16.86
N GLU A 30 -5.21 6.09 16.46
CA GLU A 30 -5.68 7.03 15.45
C GLU A 30 -5.51 6.50 14.03
N PHE A 31 -4.56 5.59 13.83
CA PHE A 31 -4.24 4.96 12.55
C PHE A 31 -3.97 3.47 12.73
N ILE A 32 -4.42 2.68 11.76
CA ILE A 32 -4.07 1.26 11.61
C ILE A 32 -3.44 1.12 10.23
N ILE A 33 -2.17 0.71 10.18
CA ILE A 33 -1.45 0.45 8.93
C ILE A 33 -1.29 -1.07 8.79
N THR A 34 -1.76 -1.61 7.68
CA THR A 34 -1.70 -3.04 7.37
C THR A 34 -0.75 -3.27 6.21
N ASP A 35 0.32 -4.03 6.45
CA ASP A 35 1.27 -4.45 5.41
C ASP A 35 0.85 -5.82 4.84
N CYS A 36 0.47 -5.83 3.57
CA CYS A 36 -0.07 -7.01 2.91
C CYS A 36 1.03 -7.87 2.27
N PRO A 37 0.86 -9.20 2.24
CA PRO A 37 1.75 -10.05 1.45
C PRO A 37 1.61 -9.72 -0.05
N PRO A 38 2.62 -10.07 -0.89
CA PRO A 38 2.60 -9.77 -2.33
C PRO A 38 1.59 -10.62 -3.13
N SER A 39 0.76 -11.42 -2.46
CA SER A 39 -0.25 -12.29 -3.06
C SER A 39 -1.64 -11.70 -2.93
N LEU A 40 -2.43 -11.77 -3.99
CA LEU A 40 -3.86 -11.43 -3.97
C LEU A 40 -4.68 -12.68 -3.59
N GLY A 41 -4.79 -12.92 -2.29
CA GLY A 41 -5.50 -14.06 -1.70
C GLY A 41 -6.35 -13.65 -0.50
N HIS A 42 -6.82 -14.61 0.29
CA HIS A 42 -7.69 -14.38 1.43
C HIS A 42 -7.10 -13.43 2.47
N VAL A 43 -5.79 -13.46 2.72
CA VAL A 43 -5.16 -12.50 3.64
C VAL A 43 -5.31 -11.07 3.12
N THR A 44 -5.07 -10.84 1.84
CA THR A 44 -5.17 -9.51 1.23
C THR A 44 -6.63 -9.07 1.08
N ASP A 45 -7.55 -9.98 0.76
CA ASP A 45 -9.00 -9.71 0.77
C ASP A 45 -9.46 -9.20 2.15
N ASN A 46 -9.03 -9.88 3.22
CA ASN A 46 -9.34 -9.46 4.58
C ASN A 46 -8.79 -8.07 4.89
N ALA A 47 -7.56 -7.79 4.47
CA ALA A 47 -6.95 -6.48 4.66
C ALA A 47 -7.70 -5.37 3.91
N LEU A 48 -8.04 -5.59 2.65
CA LEU A 48 -8.77 -4.62 1.82
C LEU A 48 -10.17 -4.33 2.36
N LEU A 49 -10.88 -5.35 2.84
CA LEU A 49 -12.23 -5.18 3.39
C LEU A 49 -12.23 -4.51 4.77
N ALA A 50 -11.24 -4.82 5.62
CA ALA A 50 -11.15 -4.26 6.97
C ALA A 50 -10.47 -2.88 7.02
N CYS A 51 -9.61 -2.58 6.06
CA CYS A 51 -8.87 -1.32 5.94
C CYS A 51 -9.08 -0.75 4.51
N PRO A 52 -10.26 -0.19 4.20
CA PRO A 52 -10.66 0.15 2.84
C PRO A 52 -9.99 1.40 2.25
N ASN A 53 -8.91 1.89 2.86
CA ASN A 53 -8.08 2.97 2.34
C ASN A 53 -6.72 2.38 1.91
N VAL A 54 -6.45 2.36 0.61
CA VAL A 54 -5.34 1.61 0.01
C VAL A 54 -4.27 2.55 -0.52
N LEU A 55 -3.08 2.48 0.06
CA LEU A 55 -1.87 3.09 -0.49
C LEU A 55 -1.18 2.08 -1.40
N ILE A 56 -0.94 2.42 -2.66
CA ILE A 56 -0.46 1.47 -3.67
C ILE A 56 1.03 1.66 -3.95
N PRO A 57 1.92 0.80 -3.44
CA PRO A 57 3.33 0.80 -3.85
C PRO A 57 3.50 0.09 -5.19
N ALA A 58 4.12 0.76 -6.17
CA ALA A 58 4.40 0.20 -7.49
C ALA A 58 5.87 0.45 -7.87
N LEU A 59 6.51 -0.46 -8.61
CA LEU A 59 7.82 -0.19 -9.20
C LEU A 59 7.65 0.68 -10.45
N ALA A 60 8.61 1.55 -10.75
CA ALA A 60 8.62 2.30 -12.02
C ALA A 60 9.13 1.42 -13.19
N GLU A 61 8.51 0.27 -13.39
CA GLU A 61 8.85 -0.75 -14.39
C GLU A 61 7.58 -1.23 -15.10
N GLY A 62 7.69 -1.69 -16.35
CA GLY A 62 6.53 -2.12 -17.16
C GLY A 62 5.68 -3.24 -16.54
N THR A 63 6.27 -4.07 -15.68
CA THR A 63 5.56 -5.15 -14.98
C THR A 63 4.50 -4.65 -13.99
N SER A 64 4.64 -3.41 -13.50
CA SER A 64 3.69 -2.81 -12.55
C SER A 64 2.31 -2.58 -13.14
N ILE A 65 2.20 -2.28 -14.44
CA ILE A 65 0.90 -2.05 -15.09
C ILE A 65 0.01 -3.29 -14.94
N ARG A 66 0.55 -4.47 -15.25
CA ARG A 66 -0.22 -5.71 -15.13
C ARG A 66 -0.57 -6.05 -13.69
N ALA A 67 0.31 -5.74 -12.74
CA ALA A 67 0.03 -5.95 -11.33
C ALA A 67 -1.11 -5.05 -10.82
N LEU A 68 -1.14 -3.79 -11.29
CA LEU A 68 -2.23 -2.85 -10.98
C LEU A 68 -3.56 -3.31 -11.56
N GLU A 69 -3.59 -3.78 -12.81
CA GLU A 69 -4.81 -4.34 -13.42
C GLU A 69 -5.39 -5.47 -12.56
N ILE A 70 -4.54 -6.42 -12.13
CA ILE A 70 -4.99 -7.55 -11.30
C ILE A 70 -5.47 -7.07 -9.92
N LEU A 71 -4.82 -6.06 -9.34
CA LEU A 71 -5.27 -5.45 -8.08
C LEU A 71 -6.66 -4.82 -8.23
N TYR A 72 -6.90 -4.04 -9.30
CA TYR A 72 -8.20 -3.40 -9.54
C TYR A 72 -9.29 -4.42 -9.84
N ASP A 73 -9.01 -5.46 -10.63
CA ASP A 73 -9.95 -6.57 -10.86
C ASP A 73 -10.38 -7.22 -9.52
N GLN A 74 -9.42 -7.38 -8.59
CA GLN A 74 -9.69 -7.93 -7.26
C GLN A 74 -10.52 -6.97 -6.40
N ILE A 75 -10.18 -5.68 -6.39
CA ILE A 75 -10.94 -4.64 -5.68
C ILE A 75 -12.39 -4.62 -6.19
N ASP A 76 -12.60 -4.56 -7.50
CA ASP A 76 -13.93 -4.58 -8.11
C ASP A 76 -14.72 -5.83 -7.72
N SER A 77 -14.07 -7.01 -7.70
CA SER A 77 -14.71 -8.24 -7.25
C SER A 77 -15.11 -8.19 -5.77
N LEU A 78 -14.33 -7.53 -4.92
CA LEU A 78 -14.64 -7.39 -3.49
C LEU A 78 -15.77 -6.38 -3.28
N GLU A 79 -15.74 -5.21 -3.91
CA GLU A 79 -16.81 -4.22 -3.82
C GLU A 79 -18.15 -4.73 -4.37
N ASN A 80 -18.13 -5.58 -5.41
CA ASN A 80 -19.37 -6.20 -5.91
C ASN A 80 -19.91 -7.30 -4.99
N GLY A 81 -19.04 -7.95 -4.20
CA GLY A 81 -19.38 -9.04 -3.30
C GLY A 81 -19.72 -8.60 -1.88
N TYR A 82 -19.30 -7.41 -1.48
CA TYR A 82 -19.37 -6.87 -0.13
C TYR A 82 -19.89 -5.44 -0.15
N GLU A 83 -20.65 -5.02 0.85
CA GLU A 83 -21.13 -3.63 0.98
C GLU A 83 -20.02 -2.69 1.49
N THR A 84 -18.84 -2.74 0.85
CA THR A 84 -17.65 -1.95 1.19
C THR A 84 -17.17 -1.20 -0.04
N THR A 85 -16.81 0.08 0.14
CA THR A 85 -16.11 0.87 -0.88
C THR A 85 -14.64 0.96 -0.52
N ILE A 86 -13.77 0.46 -1.38
CA ILE A 86 -12.31 0.46 -1.24
C ILE A 86 -11.77 1.64 -2.05
N ARG A 87 -11.10 2.57 -1.37
CA ARG A 87 -10.56 3.80 -1.95
C ARG A 87 -9.06 3.68 -2.08
N ASP A 88 -8.54 3.93 -3.27
CA ASP A 88 -7.13 4.24 -3.44
C ASP A 88 -6.85 5.65 -2.92
N ILE A 89 -5.91 5.78 -1.99
CA ILE A 89 -5.59 7.06 -1.35
C ILE A 89 -4.30 7.69 -1.87
N GLY A 90 -3.57 6.96 -2.70
CA GLY A 90 -2.34 7.42 -3.32
C GLY A 90 -1.49 6.29 -3.91
N LEU A 91 -0.58 6.66 -4.81
CA LEU A 91 0.36 5.75 -5.45
C LEU A 91 1.79 6.14 -5.09
N VAL A 92 2.59 5.17 -4.67
CA VAL A 92 4.00 5.36 -4.36
C VAL A 92 4.82 4.62 -5.40
N ALA A 93 5.37 5.37 -6.36
CA ALA A 93 6.33 4.84 -7.31
C ALA A 93 7.66 4.63 -6.58
N ASN A 94 7.98 3.38 -6.28
CA ASN A 94 9.10 2.99 -5.43
C ASN A 94 10.31 2.54 -6.24
N ARG A 95 11.49 2.70 -5.64
CA ARG A 95 12.81 2.33 -6.19
C ARG A 95 13.09 2.96 -7.56
N VAL A 96 12.59 4.17 -7.81
CA VAL A 96 12.76 4.87 -9.09
C VAL A 96 14.25 5.11 -9.36
N GLU A 97 14.71 4.64 -10.52
CA GLU A 97 16.07 4.85 -11.03
C GLU A 97 16.08 6.03 -12.01
N ALA A 98 17.25 6.66 -12.19
CA ALA A 98 17.40 7.79 -13.09
C ALA A 98 17.65 7.33 -14.54
N ASP A 99 16.72 6.53 -15.07
CA ASP A 99 16.78 6.01 -16.45
C ASP A 99 15.52 6.37 -17.26
N GLY A 100 15.55 6.04 -18.55
CA GLY A 100 14.46 6.37 -19.47
C GLY A 100 13.18 5.60 -19.20
N GLU A 101 13.29 4.33 -18.80
CA GLU A 101 12.13 3.47 -18.53
C GLU A 101 11.37 3.95 -17.30
N ALA A 102 12.08 4.26 -16.22
CA ALA A 102 11.50 4.82 -15.01
C ALA A 102 10.83 6.16 -15.29
N LYS A 103 11.44 7.03 -16.13
CA LYS A 103 10.84 8.31 -16.51
C LYS A 103 9.56 8.16 -17.32
N GLU A 104 9.54 7.24 -18.29
CA GLU A 104 8.34 6.92 -19.06
C GLU A 104 7.23 6.37 -18.17
N MET A 105 7.57 5.46 -17.24
CA MET A 105 6.61 4.90 -16.30
C MET A 105 6.06 5.93 -15.33
N MET A 106 6.89 6.85 -14.82
CA MET A 106 6.42 7.97 -14.00
C MET A 106 5.43 8.85 -14.77
N GLY A 107 5.69 9.14 -16.04
CA GLY A 107 4.73 9.86 -16.90
C GLY A 107 3.40 9.12 -17.02
N TRP A 108 3.45 7.80 -17.21
CA TRP A 108 2.24 6.97 -17.26
C TRP A 108 1.46 6.98 -15.94
N PHE A 109 2.14 6.90 -14.78
CA PHE A 109 1.48 7.00 -13.48
C PHE A 109 0.78 8.35 -13.31
N GLU A 110 1.44 9.45 -13.64
CA GLU A 110 0.84 10.79 -13.55
C GLU A 110 -0.37 10.94 -14.49
N ASP A 111 -0.24 10.51 -15.75
CA ASP A 111 -1.34 10.58 -16.73
C ASP A 111 -2.54 9.72 -16.32
N THR A 112 -2.30 8.58 -15.64
CA THR A 112 -3.35 7.63 -15.26
C THR A 112 -4.00 7.98 -13.92
N PHE A 113 -3.21 8.42 -12.94
CA PHE A 113 -3.65 8.55 -11.54
C PHE A 113 -3.63 9.98 -11.00
N GLY A 114 -2.75 10.86 -11.51
CA GLY A 114 -2.47 12.17 -10.92
C GLY A 114 -3.66 13.14 -10.86
N ALA A 115 -4.71 12.88 -11.64
CA ALA A 115 -5.97 13.64 -11.58
C ALA A 115 -6.90 13.23 -10.42
N ARG A 116 -6.72 12.01 -9.87
CA ARG A 116 -7.61 11.42 -8.86
C ARG A 116 -6.93 11.24 -7.51
N ILE A 117 -5.68 10.82 -7.52
CA ILE A 117 -4.89 10.51 -6.32
C ILE A 117 -3.47 11.05 -6.46
N PRO A 118 -2.79 11.39 -5.35
CA PRO A 118 -1.39 11.79 -5.41
C PRO A 118 -0.50 10.63 -5.87
N VAL A 119 0.54 10.99 -6.64
CA VAL A 119 1.61 10.10 -7.08
C VAL A 119 2.91 10.61 -6.46
N TRP A 120 3.56 9.77 -5.64
CA TRP A 120 4.84 10.11 -5.01
C TRP A 120 5.98 9.29 -5.59
N GLU A 121 7.10 9.96 -5.85
CA GLU A 121 8.33 9.33 -6.34
C GLU A 121 9.29 9.03 -5.18
N VAL A 122 9.47 7.75 -4.87
CA VAL A 122 10.52 7.27 -3.95
C VAL A 122 11.67 6.69 -4.77
N ARG A 123 12.70 7.52 -4.94
CA ARG A 123 13.93 7.16 -5.65
C ARG A 123 14.75 6.10 -4.91
N LYS A 124 15.45 5.30 -5.69
CA LYS A 124 16.44 4.35 -5.17
C LYS A 124 17.55 5.12 -4.44
N ARG A 125 17.69 4.83 -3.14
CA ARG A 125 18.74 5.39 -2.28
C ARG A 125 19.44 4.30 -1.48
N VAL A 126 20.76 4.44 -1.35
CA VAL A 126 21.57 3.51 -0.54
C VAL A 126 21.19 3.62 0.94
N ALA A 127 20.90 4.83 1.43
CA ALA A 127 20.46 5.09 2.80
C ALA A 127 19.21 4.27 3.17
N LEU A 128 18.19 4.23 2.32
CA LEU A 128 16.98 3.40 2.53
C LEU A 128 17.32 1.90 2.68
N LYS A 129 18.19 1.38 1.80
CA LYS A 129 18.62 -0.03 1.86
C LYS A 129 19.40 -0.32 3.16
N ARG A 130 20.21 0.61 3.62
CA ARG A 130 21.02 0.47 4.85
C ARG A 130 20.14 0.55 6.09
N ALA A 131 19.21 1.50 6.16
CA ALA A 131 18.20 1.60 7.21
C ALA A 131 17.39 0.31 7.35
N TRP A 132 16.89 -0.23 6.23
CA TRP A 132 16.23 -1.54 6.19
C TRP A 132 17.13 -2.66 6.73
N SER A 133 18.37 -2.72 6.27
CA SER A 133 19.34 -3.75 6.70
C SER A 133 19.68 -3.65 8.19
N ALA A 134 19.62 -2.45 8.76
CA ALA A 134 19.80 -2.18 10.18
C ALA A 134 18.51 -2.38 11.01
N GLY A 135 17.37 -2.65 10.38
CA GLY A 135 16.09 -2.84 11.08
C GLY A 135 15.55 -1.57 11.72
N VAL A 136 15.92 -0.40 11.20
CA VAL A 136 15.47 0.91 11.70
C VAL A 136 14.75 1.70 10.61
N SER A 137 13.84 2.57 11.03
CA SER A 137 13.25 3.56 10.12
C SER A 137 14.32 4.48 9.54
N ILE A 138 14.11 4.98 8.33
CA ILE A 138 14.98 5.99 7.72
C ILE A 138 15.15 7.23 8.62
N PHE A 139 14.09 7.65 9.31
CA PHE A 139 14.11 8.77 10.27
C PHE A 139 14.94 8.52 11.53
N ARG A 140 15.36 7.28 11.78
CA ARG A 140 16.19 6.89 12.93
C ARG A 140 17.58 6.41 12.50
N HIS A 141 17.84 6.33 11.20
CA HIS A 141 19.12 5.93 10.66
C HIS A 141 20.08 7.14 10.67
N GLU A 142 21.40 6.90 10.75
CA GLU A 142 22.39 7.99 10.84
C GLU A 142 22.60 8.72 9.50
N GLU A 143 22.37 8.03 8.38
CA GLU A 143 22.46 8.63 7.05
C GLU A 143 21.15 9.32 6.68
N GLU A 144 21.24 10.62 6.39
CA GLU A 144 20.12 11.39 5.83
C GLU A 144 19.81 10.97 4.39
N SER A 145 18.54 11.01 4.03
CA SER A 145 18.08 10.83 2.66
C SER A 145 17.08 11.90 2.25
N ASP A 146 17.21 12.39 1.03
CA ASP A 146 16.20 13.22 0.36
C ASP A 146 14.82 12.55 0.22
N MET A 147 14.70 11.25 0.48
CA MET A 147 13.43 10.51 0.47
C MET A 147 12.65 10.64 1.78
N GLU A 148 13.27 11.12 2.85
CA GLU A 148 12.58 11.38 4.13
C GLU A 148 11.45 12.39 3.96
N SER A 149 11.66 13.44 3.15
CA SER A 149 10.62 14.44 2.89
C SER A 149 9.41 13.84 2.19
N VAL A 150 9.61 12.90 1.27
CA VAL A 150 8.52 12.21 0.55
C VAL A 150 7.69 11.37 1.53
N PHE A 151 8.32 10.66 2.47
CA PHE A 151 7.59 9.92 3.50
C PHE A 151 6.82 10.83 4.45
N LEU A 152 7.34 12.03 4.76
CA LEU A 152 6.63 13.03 5.56
C LEU A 152 5.43 13.63 4.80
N GLU A 153 5.56 13.85 3.49
CA GLU A 153 4.45 14.28 2.64
C GLU A 153 3.33 13.23 2.60
N ILE A 154 3.69 11.94 2.46
CA ILE A 154 2.73 10.84 2.55
C ILE A 154 2.05 10.85 3.92
N ALA A 155 2.82 10.93 5.02
CA ALA A 155 2.26 10.95 6.36
C ALA A 155 1.27 12.10 6.58
N LYS A 156 1.61 13.30 6.11
CA LYS A 156 0.72 14.47 6.15
C LYS A 156 -0.58 14.25 5.37
N HIS A 157 -0.48 13.66 4.19
CA HIS A 157 -1.67 13.33 3.38
C HIS A 157 -2.57 12.30 4.07
N LEU A 158 -2.00 11.30 4.75
CA LEU A 158 -2.78 10.33 5.53
C LEU A 158 -3.50 10.99 6.71
N GLU A 159 -2.88 11.99 7.34
CA GLU A 159 -3.52 12.80 8.39
C GLU A 159 -4.70 13.61 7.86
N GLU A 160 -4.59 14.17 6.65
CA GLU A 160 -5.66 14.94 6.01
C GLU A 160 -6.88 14.06 5.68
N ILE A 161 -6.66 12.85 5.16
CA ILE A 161 -7.77 11.92 4.84
C ILE A 161 -8.51 11.44 6.09
N LYS A 162 -7.83 11.32 7.24
CA LYS A 162 -8.45 10.88 8.49
C LYS A 162 -9.60 11.79 8.92
N ASP A 163 -9.53 13.07 8.57
CA ASP A 163 -10.51 14.09 8.97
C ASP A 163 -11.72 14.19 7.99
N GLU A 164 -11.76 13.39 6.91
CA GLU A 164 -12.85 13.31 5.91
C GLU A 164 -13.87 12.18 6.18
#